data_AF-A0A1I4E1H3-F1
#
_entry.id   AF-A0A1I4E1H3-F1
#
_cell.length_a   1.000
_cell.length_b   1.000
_cell.length_c   1.000
_cell.angle_alpha   90.00
_cell.angle_beta   90.00
_cell.angle_gamma   90.00
#
_symmetry.space_group_name_H-M   'P 1'
#
loop_
_entity.id
_entity.type
_entity.pdbx_description
1 polymer ?
#
loop_
_entity_poly.entity_id
_entity_poly.type
_entity_poly.pdbx_seq_one_letter_code
_entity_poly.pdbx_strand_id
1 'polypeptide(L)'
;MMLARPEKHRCIECGMPFGSAAFWYHQGNIDNGPAYWCDRGILCSPACSLAHHRKRAAEGTLPDHPAPDPFDIDPIRSLREERH
;
A
#
# COMPACT_ATOMS: atom_id res chain seq x y z
N MET A 1 -18.28 -12.63 7.87
CA MET A 1 -17.87 -11.24 7.66
C MET A 1 -16.44 -11.07 8.16
N MET A 2 -15.56 -10.56 7.30
CA MET A 2 -14.16 -10.09 7.49
C MET A 2 -13.26 -10.81 8.53
N LEU A 3 -12.39 -11.71 8.08
CA LEU A 3 -11.20 -12.16 8.82
C LEU A 3 -9.94 -11.41 8.33
N ALA A 4 -9.88 -10.09 8.55
CA ALA A 4 -8.64 -9.35 8.34
C ALA A 4 -7.93 -9.20 9.68
N ARG A 5 -7.00 -10.10 9.98
CA ARG A 5 -6.18 -10.06 11.22
C ARG A 5 -5.46 -8.70 11.30
N PRO A 6 -5.78 -7.84 12.29
CA PRO A 6 -5.19 -6.50 12.40
C PRO A 6 -3.67 -6.52 12.64
N GLU A 7 -3.12 -7.69 13.02
CA GLU A 7 -1.70 -7.88 13.30
C GLU A 7 -0.80 -7.89 12.05
N LYS A 8 -1.36 -8.08 10.84
CA LYS A 8 -0.59 -8.25 9.59
C LYS A 8 -0.24 -6.95 8.86
N HIS A 9 -0.91 -5.85 9.16
CA HIS A 9 -0.76 -4.62 8.41
C HIS A 9 0.04 -3.63 9.26
N ARG A 10 1.36 -3.66 9.13
CA ARG A 10 2.29 -2.73 9.78
C ARG A 10 3.05 -1.95 8.73
N CYS A 11 3.43 -0.73 9.07
CA CYS A 11 4.34 0.06 8.24
C CYS A 11 5.63 -0.73 8.02
N ILE A 12 6.03 -0.93 6.77
CA ILE A 12 7.22 -1.71 6.44
C ILE A 12 8.53 -1.00 6.82
N GLU A 13 8.48 0.31 7.05
CA GLU A 13 9.66 1.11 7.44
C GLU A 13 9.83 1.23 8.95
N CYS A 14 8.74 1.52 9.69
CA CYS A 14 8.82 1.81 11.13
C CYS A 14 8.05 0.82 12.03
N GLY A 15 7.32 -0.13 11.45
CA GLY A 15 6.55 -1.14 12.20
C GLY A 15 5.24 -0.64 12.82
N MET A 16 4.86 0.63 12.62
CA MET A 16 3.62 1.20 13.16
C MET A 16 2.40 0.37 12.72
N PRO A 17 1.51 -0.02 13.65
CA PRO A 17 0.33 -0.79 13.30
C PRO A 17 -0.69 0.07 12.53
N PHE A 18 -1.26 -0.52 11.49
CA PHE A 18 -2.46 0.00 10.83
C PHE A 18 -3.61 0.07 11.83
N GLY A 19 -4.42 1.14 11.78
CA GLY A 19 -5.41 1.45 12.82
C GLY A 19 -4.91 2.45 13.87
N SER A 20 -3.60 2.78 13.88
CA SER A 20 -3.07 3.85 14.73
C SER A 20 -3.63 5.21 14.32
N ALA A 21 -3.88 6.09 15.29
CA ALA A 21 -4.29 7.47 15.05
C ALA A 21 -3.20 8.29 14.32
N ALA A 22 -1.93 7.88 14.43
CA ALA A 22 -0.82 8.51 13.72
C ALA A 22 -0.63 7.97 12.28
N PHE A 23 -1.44 6.98 11.86
CA PHE A 23 -1.40 6.42 10.53
C PHE A 23 -2.19 7.30 9.55
N TRP A 24 -1.62 7.60 8.39
CA TRP A 24 -2.28 8.41 7.38
C TRP A 24 -3.19 7.55 6.51
N TYR A 25 -4.47 7.87 6.49
CA TYR A 25 -5.48 7.17 5.71
C TYR A 25 -5.93 8.00 4.50
N HIS A 26 -6.36 7.31 3.43
CA HIS A 26 -6.86 8.00 2.25
C HIS A 26 -8.11 8.82 2.61
N GLN A 27 -8.08 10.12 2.31
CA GLN A 27 -9.09 11.11 2.76
C GLN A 27 -9.31 11.14 4.29
N GLY A 28 -8.33 10.69 5.07
CA GLY A 28 -8.43 10.65 6.54
C GLY A 28 -9.37 9.56 7.08
N ASN A 29 -9.88 8.65 6.25
CA ASN A 29 -10.79 7.59 6.67
C ASN A 29 -10.13 6.21 6.60
N ILE A 30 -10.11 5.49 7.72
CA ILE A 30 -9.56 4.13 7.83
C ILE A 30 -10.22 3.13 6.89
N ASP A 31 -11.52 3.31 6.58
CA ASP A 31 -12.26 2.44 5.66
C ASP A 31 -11.76 2.56 4.21
N ASN A 32 -11.15 3.70 3.86
CA ASN A 32 -10.52 3.91 2.56
C ASN A 32 -9.11 3.32 2.48
N GLY A 33 -8.58 2.77 3.58
CA GLY A 33 -7.24 2.20 3.62
C GLY A 33 -6.11 3.23 3.80
N PRO A 34 -4.85 2.78 3.71
CA PRO A 34 -3.68 3.63 3.90
C PRO A 34 -3.54 4.66 2.77
N ALA A 35 -3.10 5.87 3.10
CA ALA A 35 -2.81 6.90 2.11
C ALA A 35 -1.56 6.59 1.26
N TYR A 36 -0.65 5.74 1.77
CA TYR A 36 0.62 5.41 1.13
C TYR A 36 0.88 3.90 1.16
N TRP A 37 1.27 3.34 0.02
CA TRP A 37 1.63 1.93 -0.15
C TRP A 37 2.67 1.77 -1.28
N CYS A 38 3.26 0.58 -1.36
CA CYS A 38 4.13 0.14 -2.47
C CYS A 38 3.95 -1.36 -2.73
N ASP A 39 4.72 -1.89 -3.68
CA ASP A 39 4.80 -3.32 -4.01
C ASP A 39 5.13 -4.22 -2.81
N ARG A 40 5.80 -3.67 -1.78
CA ARG A 40 6.24 -4.42 -0.59
C ARG A 40 5.33 -4.27 0.63
N GLY A 41 4.32 -3.40 0.58
CA GLY A 41 3.37 -3.21 1.68
C GLY A 41 2.97 -1.75 1.92
N ILE A 42 2.53 -1.46 3.14
CA ILE A 42 1.91 -0.18 3.50
C ILE A 42 2.87 0.74 4.26
N LEU A 43 2.63 2.05 4.18
CA LEU A 43 3.46 3.09 4.79
C LEU A 43 2.58 4.04 5.61
N CYS A 44 2.99 4.32 6.84
CA CYS A 44 2.14 5.09 7.77
C CYS A 44 2.10 6.59 7.52
N SER A 45 3.02 7.14 6.73
CA SER A 45 3.17 8.58 6.54
C SER A 45 3.97 8.93 5.27
N PRO A 46 3.89 10.19 4.78
CA PRO A 46 4.73 10.66 3.67
C PRO A 46 6.24 10.52 3.97
N ALA A 47 6.63 10.72 5.23
CA ALA A 47 8.02 10.58 5.66
C ALA A 47 8.52 9.14 5.52
N CYS A 48 7.73 8.14 5.91
CA CYS A 48 8.07 6.73 5.70
C CYS A 48 8.11 6.38 4.21
N SER A 49 7.20 6.93 3.40
CA SER A 49 7.21 6.72 1.94
C SER A 49 8.51 7.22 1.30
N LEU A 50 8.95 8.43 1.63
CA LEU A 50 10.21 8.99 1.13
C LEU A 50 11.44 8.22 1.65
N ALA A 51 11.42 7.79 2.92
CA ALA A 51 12.49 6.97 3.47
C ALA A 51 12.62 5.62 2.73
N HIS A 52 11.49 4.94 2.49
CA HIS A 52 11.46 3.70 1.73
C HIS A 52 12.01 3.89 0.31
N HIS A 53 11.56 4.94 -0.40
CA HIS A 53 12.03 5.23 -1.75
C HIS A 53 13.55 5.46 -1.79
N ARG A 54 14.09 6.25 -0.86
CA ARG A 54 15.55 6.49 -0.76
C ARG A 54 16.33 5.22 -0.49
N LYS A 55 15.81 4.35 0.38
CA LYS A 55 16.42 3.04 0.67
C LYS A 55 16.47 2.16 -0.59
N ARG A 56 15.34 2.04 -1.30
CA ARG A 56 15.25 1.28 -2.56
C ARG A 56 16.19 1.85 -3.64
N ALA A 57 16.33 3.17 -3.71
CA ALA A 57 17.26 3.83 -4.62
C ALA A 57 18.72 3.46 -4.31
N ALA A 58 19.11 3.50 -3.03
CA ALA A 58 20.45 3.11 -2.59
C ALA A 58 20.74 1.62 -2.81
N GLU A 59 19.72 0.77 -2.68
CA GLU A 59 19.79 -0.67 -2.96
C GLU A 59 19.75 -1.00 -4.47
N GLY A 60 19.43 -0.03 -5.33
CA GLY A 60 19.22 -0.26 -6.76
C GLY A 60 17.99 -1.13 -7.07
N THR A 61 17.00 -1.14 -6.18
CA THR A 61 15.79 -1.98 -6.30
C THR A 61 14.51 -1.20 -6.54
N LEU A 62 14.60 0.04 -7.05
CA LEU A 62 13.42 0.82 -7.42
C LEU A 62 12.64 0.09 -8.52
N PRO A 63 11.29 0.05 -8.43
CA PRO A 63 10.47 -0.52 -9.48
C PRO A 63 10.44 0.40 -10.71
N ASP A 64 10.43 -0.17 -11.91
CA ASP A 64 10.32 0.58 -13.17
C ASP A 64 8.90 1.12 -13.44
N HIS A 65 7.90 0.56 -12.75
CA HIS A 65 6.49 0.95 -12.85
C HIS A 65 5.94 1.33 -11.47
N PRO A 66 4.96 2.25 -11.40
CA PRO A 66 4.28 2.52 -10.15
C PRO A 66 3.61 1.26 -9.61
N ALA A 67 3.51 1.15 -8.28
CA ALA A 67 2.76 0.06 -7.67
C ALA A 67 1.32 0.08 -8.19
N PRO A 68 0.72 -1.08 -8.51
CA PRO A 68 -0.67 -1.14 -8.91
C PRO A 68 -1.56 -0.57 -7.80
N ASP A 69 -2.70 -0.01 -8.19
CA ASP A 69 -3.71 0.40 -7.22
C ASP A 69 -4.21 -0.86 -6.48
N PRO A 70 -4.14 -0.90 -5.14
CA PRO A 70 -4.57 -2.05 -4.34
C PRO A 70 -6.06 -2.36 -4.50
N PHE A 71 -6.84 -1.45 -5.08
CA PHE A 71 -8.27 -1.60 -5.39
C PHE A 71 -8.57 -1.87 -6.87
N ASP A 72 -7.61 -1.72 -7.80
CA ASP A 72 -7.76 -2.11 -9.22
C ASP A 72 -7.44 -3.60 -9.49
N ILE A 73 -7.17 -4.39 -8.45
CA ILE A 73 -7.04 -5.85 -8.59
C ILE A 73 -8.43 -6.47 -8.75
N ASP A 74 -9.14 -6.11 -9.82
CA ASP A 74 -10.40 -6.71 -10.21
C ASP A 74 -10.15 -7.75 -11.32
N PRO A 75 -10.10 -9.06 -11.00
CA PRO A 75 -9.86 -10.10 -11.99
C PRO A 75 -11.00 -10.27 -13.02
N ILE A 76 -12.13 -9.54 -12.89
CA ILE A 76 -13.28 -9.67 -13.79
C ILE A 76 -13.12 -8.77 -15.03
N ARG A 77 -12.37 -7.67 -14.95
CA ARG A 77 -12.21 -6.74 -16.07
C ARG A 77 -11.39 -7.33 -17.23
N SER A 78 -10.32 -8.07 -16.95
CA SER A 78 -9.47 -8.69 -17.97
C SER A 78 -10.18 -9.73 -18.85
N LEU A 79 -11.16 -10.46 -18.31
CA LEU A 79 -11.91 -11.49 -19.05
C LEU A 79 -12.92 -10.93 -20.06
N ARG A 80 -13.21 -9.62 -20.02
CA ARG A 80 -14.19 -8.98 -20.90
C ARG A 80 -13.55 -8.41 -22.16
N GLU A 81 -12.26 -8.09 -22.14
CA GLU A 81 -11.51 -7.55 -23.28
C GLU A 81 -10.97 -8.65 -24.21
N GLU A 82 -10.85 -9.91 -23.75
CA GLU A 82 -10.48 -11.06 -24.61
C GLU A 82 -11.65 -11.60 -25.46
N ARG A 83 -12.83 -10.96 -25.40
CA ARG A 83 -14.04 -11.34 -26.14
C ARG A 83 -14.50 -10.29 -27.15
N HIS A 84 -13.58 -9.62 -27.83
CA HIS A 84 -13.92 -8.78 -28.98
C HIS A 84 -12.97 -9.00 -30.16
#